data_AF-A0A9D6JDV9-F1
#
_entry.id   AF-A0A9D6JDV9-F1
#
_cell.length_a   1.000
_cell.length_b   1.000
_cell.length_c   1.000
_cell.angle_alpha   90.00
_cell.angle_beta   90.00
_cell.angle_gamma   90.00
#
_symmetry.space_group_name_H-M   'P 1'
#
loop_
_entity.id
_entity.type
_entity.pdbx_description
1 polymer ?
#
loop_
_entity_poly.entity_id
_entity_poly.type
_entity_poly.pdbx_seq_one_letter_code
_entity_poly.pdbx_strand_id
1 'polypeptide(L)'
;WLSEDGERAQVNTPKAIKGMEFWASLVKDGLHPMAKNDEAFPSFQASNVGMVFTTIARRNLFETGSKFPVKVGELPGFAGLPRKVPAGGNVLMAFAKDSQERACGWALIKHLVSPQGITEWVKGTGYISSLKDLDKDPRYLGNLFAELPNMRPAYAQLPYVVPEENWPKKGLQIEQILIEARDAILLGQVDAKTGMDRAQAKIEQAMR
;
A
#
# COMPACT_ATOMS: atom_id res chain seq x y z
N TRP A 1 -3.01 1.15 -14.38
CA TRP A 1 -4.48 1.30 -14.30
C TRP A 1 -4.93 2.45 -15.17
N LEU A 2 -4.03 3.38 -15.47
CA LEU A 2 -4.14 4.41 -16.48
C LEU A 2 -3.22 4.09 -17.66
N SER A 3 -3.54 4.55 -18.87
CA SER A 3 -2.65 4.51 -20.03
C SER A 3 -1.46 5.46 -19.83
N GLU A 4 -0.37 5.22 -20.56
CA GLU A 4 0.86 6.03 -20.46
C GLU A 4 0.64 7.52 -20.75
N ASP A 5 -0.31 7.84 -21.62
CA ASP A 5 -0.73 9.21 -21.94
C ASP A 5 -1.62 9.85 -20.86
N GLY A 6 -2.07 9.09 -19.86
CA GLY A 6 -2.95 9.58 -18.81
C GLY A 6 -4.42 9.74 -19.20
N GLU A 7 -4.80 9.38 -20.43
CA GLU A 7 -6.11 9.74 -21.00
C GLU A 7 -7.17 8.64 -20.85
N ARG A 8 -6.75 7.38 -20.67
CA ARG A 8 -7.67 6.23 -20.67
C ARG A 8 -7.43 5.33 -19.48
N ALA A 9 -8.51 4.93 -18.84
CA ALA A 9 -8.47 3.85 -17.88
C ALA A 9 -8.08 2.52 -18.56
N GLN A 10 -7.45 1.63 -17.81
CA GLN A 10 -7.04 0.28 -18.22
C GLN A 10 -7.32 -0.70 -17.08
N VAL A 11 -8.49 -0.57 -16.46
CA VAL A 11 -8.85 -1.34 -15.27
C VAL A 11 -9.45 -2.70 -15.64
N ASN A 12 -10.00 -2.86 -16.85
CA ASN A 12 -10.59 -4.11 -17.33
C ASN A 12 -9.68 -4.91 -18.29
N THR A 13 -8.36 -4.73 -18.23
CA THR A 13 -7.45 -5.55 -19.05
C THR A 13 -7.56 -7.04 -18.68
N PRO A 14 -7.22 -7.98 -19.59
CA PRO A 14 -7.23 -9.41 -19.27
C PRO A 14 -6.41 -9.77 -18.02
N LYS A 15 -5.30 -9.05 -17.77
CA LYS A 15 -4.48 -9.25 -16.56
C LYS A 15 -5.20 -8.78 -15.29
N ALA A 16 -5.88 -7.64 -15.34
CA ALA A 16 -6.62 -7.10 -14.20
C ALA A 16 -7.84 -7.97 -13.85
N ILE A 17 -8.58 -8.42 -14.86
CA ILE A 17 -9.69 -9.36 -14.70
C ILE A 17 -9.19 -10.65 -14.05
N LYS A 18 -8.12 -11.27 -14.57
CA LYS A 18 -7.53 -12.48 -14.00
C LYS A 18 -7.07 -12.30 -12.54
N GLY A 19 -6.55 -11.12 -12.20
CA GLY A 19 -6.20 -10.79 -10.81
C GLY A 19 -7.41 -10.76 -9.88
N MET A 20 -8.53 -10.18 -10.33
CA MET A 20 -9.78 -10.17 -9.56
C MET A 20 -10.45 -11.54 -9.49
N GLU A 21 -10.38 -12.34 -10.56
CA GLU A 21 -10.86 -13.73 -10.55
C GLU A 21 -10.11 -14.57 -9.52
N PHE A 22 -8.78 -14.43 -9.45
CA PHE A 22 -7.97 -15.10 -8.44
C PHE A 22 -8.34 -14.66 -7.02
N TRP A 23 -8.55 -13.36 -6.78
CA TRP A 23 -8.97 -12.92 -5.45
C TRP A 23 -10.37 -13.44 -5.09
N ALA A 24 -11.32 -13.38 -6.03
CA ALA A 24 -12.66 -13.93 -5.83
C ALA A 24 -12.64 -15.44 -5.55
N SER A 25 -11.73 -16.19 -6.20
CA SER A 25 -11.60 -17.63 -5.94
C SER A 25 -11.11 -17.90 -4.51
N LEU A 26 -10.17 -17.11 -3.98
CA LEU A 26 -9.74 -17.25 -2.58
C LEU A 26 -10.90 -17.05 -1.59
N VAL A 27 -11.80 -16.11 -1.86
CA VAL A 27 -13.01 -15.91 -1.04
C VAL A 27 -13.94 -17.12 -1.16
N LYS A 28 -14.22 -17.55 -2.40
CA LYS A 28 -15.10 -18.69 -2.68
C LYS A 28 -14.60 -19.99 -2.05
N ASP A 29 -13.29 -20.20 -2.05
CA ASP A 29 -12.65 -21.40 -1.52
C ASP A 29 -12.43 -21.33 0.01
N GLY A 30 -12.88 -20.26 0.67
CA GLY A 30 -12.76 -20.08 2.12
C GLY A 30 -11.34 -19.74 2.60
N LEU A 31 -10.44 -19.36 1.68
CA LEU A 31 -9.03 -19.03 1.96
C LEU A 31 -8.83 -17.54 2.29
N HIS A 32 -9.79 -16.67 1.95
CA HIS A 32 -9.76 -15.25 2.27
C HIS A 32 -11.05 -14.87 3.03
N PRO A 33 -10.95 -14.50 4.32
CA PRO A 33 -12.12 -14.04 5.06
C PRO A 33 -12.59 -12.70 4.54
N MET A 34 -13.90 -12.56 4.35
CA MET A 34 -14.54 -11.27 4.07
C MET A 34 -14.66 -10.49 5.38
N ALA A 35 -13.58 -9.82 5.75
CA ALA A 35 -13.47 -9.05 6.99
C ALA A 35 -12.83 -7.70 6.73
N LYS A 36 -13.29 -6.68 7.45
CA LYS A 36 -12.60 -5.39 7.48
C LYS A 36 -11.34 -5.49 8.35
N ASN A 37 -10.43 -4.53 8.25
CA ASN A 37 -9.17 -4.56 9.00
C ASN A 37 -9.36 -4.58 10.53
N ASP A 38 -10.38 -3.88 11.04
CA ASP A 38 -10.78 -3.85 12.45
C ASP A 38 -11.25 -5.23 12.96
N GLU A 39 -11.75 -6.09 12.09
CA GLU A 39 -12.11 -7.48 12.40
C GLU A 39 -10.93 -8.44 12.15
N ALA A 40 -10.24 -8.28 11.01
CA ALA A 40 -9.19 -9.18 10.55
C ALA A 40 -7.92 -9.11 11.42
N PHE A 41 -7.54 -7.93 11.92
CA PHE A 41 -6.30 -7.78 12.69
C PHE A 41 -6.39 -8.46 14.08
N PRO A 42 -7.45 -8.24 14.89
CA PRO A 42 -7.65 -9.02 16.11
C PRO A 42 -7.79 -10.52 15.84
N SER A 43 -8.42 -10.90 14.72
CA SER A 43 -8.56 -12.30 14.32
C SER A 43 -7.20 -12.98 14.05
N PHE A 44 -6.27 -12.27 13.39
CA PHE A 44 -4.88 -12.73 13.25
C PHE A 44 -4.19 -12.87 14.62
N GLN A 45 -4.28 -11.86 15.49
CA GLN A 45 -3.69 -11.91 16.84
C GLN A 45 -4.27 -13.05 17.70
N ALA A 46 -5.53 -13.42 17.45
CA ALA A 46 -6.21 -14.57 18.04
C ALA A 46 -5.91 -15.91 17.35
N SER A 47 -4.99 -15.95 16.37
CA SER A 47 -4.60 -17.14 15.58
C SER A 47 -5.69 -17.71 14.67
N ASN A 48 -6.76 -16.96 14.39
CA ASN A 48 -7.84 -17.38 13.49
C ASN A 48 -7.57 -17.04 12.02
N VAL A 49 -6.66 -16.10 11.75
CA VAL A 49 -6.19 -15.74 10.41
C VAL A 49 -4.69 -16.04 10.32
N GLY A 50 -4.28 -16.84 9.33
CA GLY A 50 -2.88 -17.26 9.19
C GLY A 50 -1.95 -16.20 8.59
N MET A 51 -2.49 -15.24 7.83
CA MET A 51 -1.70 -14.22 7.14
C MET A 51 -2.49 -12.93 6.94
N VAL A 52 -1.85 -11.79 7.17
CA VAL A 52 -2.41 -10.46 6.90
C VAL A 52 -1.54 -9.73 5.88
N PHE A 53 -2.17 -9.22 4.82
CA PHE A 53 -1.54 -8.30 3.87
C PHE A 53 -1.82 -6.87 4.28
N THR A 54 -0.80 -6.14 4.71
CA THR A 54 -0.96 -4.73 5.11
C THR A 54 0.38 -3.99 5.08
N THR A 55 0.34 -2.69 5.38
CA THR A 55 1.53 -1.84 5.48
C THR A 55 2.49 -2.33 6.58
N ILE A 56 3.80 -2.27 6.31
CA ILE A 56 4.84 -2.60 7.30
C ILE A 56 4.76 -1.72 8.55
N ALA A 57 4.18 -0.51 8.46
CA ALA A 57 3.94 0.34 9.62
C ALA A 57 3.02 -0.30 10.68
N ARG A 58 2.27 -1.36 10.34
CA ARG A 58 1.48 -2.15 11.30
C ARG A 58 2.26 -3.28 11.97
N ARG A 59 3.53 -3.52 11.61
CA ARG A 59 4.36 -4.59 12.19
C ARG A 59 4.32 -4.60 13.72
N ASN A 60 4.54 -3.44 14.35
CA ASN A 60 4.57 -3.31 15.80
C ASN A 60 3.24 -3.69 16.48
N LEU A 61 2.11 -3.41 15.81
CA LEU A 61 0.78 -3.81 16.30
C LEU A 61 0.66 -5.34 16.40
N PHE A 62 1.15 -6.07 15.38
CA PHE A 62 1.08 -7.53 15.38
C PHE A 62 2.12 -8.15 16.31
N GLU A 63 3.35 -7.65 16.30
CA GLU A 63 4.43 -8.17 17.15
C GLU A 63 4.12 -8.04 18.65
N THR A 64 3.49 -6.93 19.07
CA THR A 64 3.15 -6.70 20.48
C THR A 64 1.80 -7.28 20.89
N GLY A 65 0.86 -7.38 19.96
CA GLY A 65 -0.50 -7.88 20.25
C GLY A 65 -0.71 -9.39 20.07
N SER A 66 0.25 -10.10 19.46
CA SER A 66 0.13 -11.56 19.24
C SER A 66 0.87 -12.34 20.32
N LYS A 67 0.32 -13.49 20.73
CA LYS A 67 0.96 -14.41 21.69
C LYS A 67 1.90 -15.42 21.03
N PHE A 68 2.15 -15.29 19.73
CA PHE A 68 3.01 -16.14 18.93
C PHE A 68 4.05 -15.28 18.18
N PRO A 69 5.20 -15.86 17.77
CA PRO A 69 6.20 -15.13 17.00
C PRO A 69 5.63 -14.67 15.65
N VAL A 70 5.54 -13.37 15.44
CA VAL A 70 5.14 -12.79 14.15
C VAL A 70 6.34 -12.71 13.22
N LYS A 71 6.15 -13.14 11.96
CA LYS A 71 7.15 -13.02 10.89
C LYS A 71 6.60 -12.18 9.75
N VAL A 72 7.47 -11.42 9.13
CA VAL A 72 7.18 -10.68 7.91
C VAL A 72 7.83 -11.38 6.72
N GLY A 73 7.09 -11.51 5.63
CA GLY A 73 7.58 -11.98 4.34
C GLY A 73 7.42 -10.92 3.26
N GLU A 74 8.08 -11.11 2.13
CA GLU A 74 7.81 -10.30 0.94
C GLU A 74 6.41 -10.60 0.40
N LEU A 75 5.77 -9.61 -0.24
CA LEU A 75 4.51 -9.83 -0.94
C LEU A 75 4.71 -10.90 -2.04
N PRO A 76 3.81 -11.90 -2.15
CA PRO A 76 3.87 -12.89 -3.21
C PRO A 76 3.64 -12.21 -4.57
N GLY A 77 4.23 -12.83 -5.59
CA GLY A 77 4.01 -12.46 -6.98
C GLY A 77 3.42 -13.63 -7.76
N PHE A 78 3.00 -13.35 -8.98
CA PHE A 78 2.61 -14.39 -9.92
C PHE A 78 3.84 -14.87 -10.70
N ALA A 79 4.03 -16.19 -10.78
CA ALA A 79 5.14 -16.78 -11.50
C ALA A 79 5.19 -16.29 -12.96
N GLY A 80 6.39 -15.94 -13.43
CA GLY A 80 6.61 -15.41 -14.79
C GLY A 80 6.12 -13.97 -15.02
N LEU A 81 5.57 -13.29 -14.02
CA LEU A 81 5.21 -11.88 -14.09
C LEU A 81 6.16 -11.02 -13.25
N PRO A 82 6.48 -9.79 -13.70
CA PRO A 82 7.28 -8.88 -12.90
C PRO A 82 6.56 -8.54 -11.60
N ARG A 83 7.28 -8.61 -10.49
CA ARG A 83 6.78 -8.16 -9.19
C ARG A 83 6.61 -6.64 -9.22
N LYS A 84 5.44 -6.18 -8.78
CA LYS A 84 5.12 -4.76 -8.61
C LYS A 84 4.54 -4.56 -7.22
N VAL A 85 5.12 -3.64 -6.46
CA VAL A 85 4.70 -3.30 -5.10
C VAL A 85 4.23 -1.85 -5.13
N PRO A 86 2.95 -1.54 -4.92
CA PRO A 86 2.51 -0.15 -4.92
C PRO A 86 3.22 0.62 -3.79
N ALA A 87 3.77 1.78 -4.12
CA ALA A 87 4.17 2.77 -3.14
C ALA A 87 2.94 3.25 -2.36
N GLY A 88 3.14 3.69 -1.13
CA GLY A 88 2.14 4.38 -0.34
C GLY A 88 2.84 5.21 0.73
N GLY A 89 2.07 5.90 1.58
CA GLY A 89 2.60 6.64 2.71
C GLY A 89 1.91 7.96 2.91
N ASN A 90 2.69 8.96 3.32
CA ASN A 90 2.21 10.30 3.64
C ASN A 90 3.06 11.35 2.93
N VAL A 91 2.51 12.55 2.78
CA VAL A 91 3.20 13.71 2.23
C VAL A 91 3.16 14.86 3.25
N LEU A 92 4.25 15.62 3.33
CA LEU A 92 4.30 16.90 4.03
C LEU A 92 4.01 18.01 3.02
N MET A 93 3.01 18.83 3.29
CA MET A 93 2.59 19.93 2.42
C MET A 93 2.58 21.25 3.19
N ALA A 94 3.02 22.32 2.54
CA ALA A 94 2.94 23.68 3.06
C ALA A 94 1.95 24.50 2.22
N PHE A 95 0.91 25.03 2.87
CA PHE A 95 -0.16 25.81 2.22
C PHE A 95 -0.10 27.32 2.53
N ALA A 96 0.91 27.75 3.29
CA ALA A 96 1.06 29.15 3.69
C ALA A 96 1.11 30.08 2.46
N LYS A 97 0.37 31.19 2.54
CA LYS A 97 0.34 32.22 1.48
C LYS A 97 1.29 33.37 1.78
N ASP A 98 1.57 33.63 3.05
CA ASP A 98 2.58 34.61 3.44
C ASP A 98 4.00 34.08 3.17
N SER A 99 4.89 34.99 2.79
CA SER A 99 6.26 34.64 2.42
C SER A 99 7.12 34.17 3.59
N GLN A 100 6.94 34.76 4.77
CA GLN A 100 7.67 34.41 5.97
C GLN A 100 7.17 33.07 6.52
N GLU A 101 5.86 32.88 6.58
CA GLU A 101 5.26 31.59 7.00
C GLU A 101 5.67 30.43 6.08
N ARG A 102 5.71 30.65 4.76
CA ARG A 102 6.24 29.65 3.81
C ARG A 102 7.69 29.30 4.11
N ALA A 103 8.54 30.28 4.39
CA ALA A 103 9.95 30.04 4.71
C ALA A 103 10.10 29.21 5.99
N CYS A 104 9.30 29.51 7.02
CA CYS A 104 9.26 28.73 8.26
C CYS A 104 8.76 27.29 8.03
N GLY A 105 7.65 27.12 7.30
CA GLY A 105 7.13 25.80 6.95
C GLY A 105 8.13 24.97 6.17
N TRP A 106 8.85 25.59 5.22
CA TRP A 106 9.91 24.92 4.46
C TRP A 106 11.11 24.53 5.32
N ALA A 107 11.49 25.37 6.30
CA ALA A 107 12.55 25.03 7.26
C ALA A 107 12.17 23.80 8.10
N LEU A 108 10.92 23.74 8.57
CA LEU A 108 10.42 22.58 9.31
C LEU A 108 10.41 21.32 8.45
N ILE A 109 9.88 21.38 7.22
CA ILE A 109 9.87 20.23 6.30
C ILE A 109 11.29 19.70 6.09
N LYS A 110 12.27 20.56 5.79
CA LYS A 110 13.67 20.18 5.61
C LYS A 110 14.27 19.50 6.86
N HIS A 111 13.90 19.97 8.04
CA HIS A 111 14.32 19.34 9.30
C HIS A 111 13.70 17.94 9.45
N LEU A 112 12.40 17.81 9.24
CA LEU A 112 11.69 16.53 9.35
C LEU A 112 12.17 15.49 8.33
N VAL A 113 12.52 15.91 7.11
CA VAL A 113 13.05 15.01 6.07
C VAL A 113 14.58 14.91 6.07
N SER A 114 15.26 15.44 7.09
CA SER A 114 16.69 15.26 7.27
C SER A 114 17.02 13.79 7.62
N PRO A 115 18.28 13.34 7.47
CA PRO A 115 18.69 11.99 7.91
C PRO A 115 18.30 11.68 9.37
N GLN A 116 18.44 12.67 10.26
CA GLN A 116 18.02 12.55 11.66
C GLN A 116 16.51 12.40 11.79
N GLY A 117 15.74 13.31 11.17
CA GLY A 117 14.27 13.29 11.24
C GLY A 117 13.66 12.02 10.66
N ILE A 118 14.18 11.52 9.54
CA ILE A 118 13.74 10.25 8.94
C ILE A 118 14.16 9.06 9.80
N THR A 119 15.33 9.09 10.45
CA THR A 119 15.73 8.05 11.40
C THR A 119 14.74 7.95 12.56
N GLU A 120 14.39 9.09 13.16
CA GLU A 120 13.40 9.16 14.24
C GLU A 120 12.02 8.69 13.77
N TRP A 121 11.60 9.10 12.58
CA TRP A 121 10.35 8.64 11.98
C TRP A 121 10.32 7.13 11.80
N VAL A 122 11.35 6.54 11.17
CA VAL A 122 11.44 5.10 10.93
C VAL A 122 11.42 4.32 12.24
N LYS A 123 12.22 4.73 13.23
CA LYS A 123 12.28 4.05 14.54
C LYS A 123 10.98 4.21 15.34
N GLY A 124 10.36 5.38 15.31
CA GLY A 124 9.14 5.67 16.07
C GLY A 124 7.88 5.06 15.48
N THR A 125 7.83 4.85 14.16
CA THR A 125 6.60 4.45 13.47
C THR A 125 6.67 3.09 12.78
N GLY A 126 7.87 2.60 12.46
CA GLY A 126 8.07 1.41 11.64
C GLY A 126 7.83 1.63 10.14
N TYR A 127 7.74 2.87 9.66
CA TYR A 127 7.79 3.18 8.23
C TYR A 127 9.17 2.86 7.63
N ILE A 128 9.23 2.81 6.30
CA ILE A 128 10.48 2.70 5.55
C ILE A 128 11.06 4.11 5.35
N SER A 129 12.40 4.23 5.32
CA SER A 129 13.09 5.48 4.99
C SER A 129 12.72 5.94 3.58
N SER A 130 12.38 7.23 3.44
CA SER A 130 12.28 7.90 2.15
C SER A 130 13.64 8.33 1.57
N LEU A 131 14.70 8.31 2.39
CA LEU A 131 16.07 8.61 1.98
C LEU A 131 16.79 7.34 1.53
N LYS A 132 17.46 7.44 0.38
CA LYS A 132 18.26 6.37 -0.19
C LYS A 132 19.42 5.98 0.74
N ASP A 133 19.63 4.68 0.92
CA ASP A 133 20.76 4.07 1.64
C ASP A 133 20.90 4.49 3.12
N LEU A 134 19.88 5.11 3.73
CA LEU A 134 19.93 5.51 5.14
C LEU A 134 20.04 4.29 6.07
N ASP A 135 19.46 3.15 5.66
CA ASP A 135 19.57 1.83 6.29
C ASP A 135 20.98 1.22 6.25
N LYS A 136 21.90 1.82 5.49
CA LYS A 136 23.30 1.41 5.41
C LYS A 136 24.23 2.33 6.19
N ASP A 137 23.74 3.48 6.64
CA ASP A 137 24.56 4.45 7.37
C ASP A 137 24.59 4.11 8.88
N PRO A 138 25.75 3.76 9.45
CA PRO A 138 25.86 3.38 10.86
C PRO A 138 25.53 4.53 11.82
N ARG A 139 25.53 5.78 11.37
CA ARG A 139 25.11 6.94 12.18
C ARG A 139 23.60 7.01 12.36
N TYR A 140 22.84 6.32 11.51
CA TYR A 140 21.39 6.43 11.39
C TYR A 140 20.71 5.06 11.53
N LEU A 141 20.38 4.41 10.41
CA LEU A 141 19.60 3.17 10.39
C LEU A 141 20.46 1.93 10.10
N GLY A 142 21.80 2.02 10.14
CA GLY A 142 22.71 0.89 9.89
C GLY A 142 22.47 -0.35 10.76
N ASN A 143 21.95 -0.17 11.98
CA ASN A 143 21.63 -1.27 12.90
C ASN A 143 20.16 -1.71 12.84
N LEU A 144 19.33 -1.08 12.00
CA LEU A 144 17.87 -1.28 11.96
C LEU A 144 17.50 -2.75 11.84
N PHE A 145 18.21 -3.51 11.01
CA PHE A 145 17.89 -4.90 10.72
C PHE A 145 18.41 -5.90 11.76
N ALA A 146 19.28 -5.47 12.67
CA ALA A 146 19.64 -6.24 13.86
C ALA A 146 18.63 -6.00 14.99
N GLU A 147 18.21 -4.73 15.16
CA GLU A 147 17.22 -4.32 16.15
C GLU A 147 15.80 -4.78 15.79
N LEU A 148 15.41 -4.68 14.52
CA LEU A 148 14.08 -4.94 13.99
C LEU A 148 14.16 -5.84 12.73
N PRO A 149 14.43 -7.15 12.90
CA PRO A 149 14.66 -8.05 11.76
C PRO A 149 13.48 -8.14 10.78
N ASN A 150 12.25 -7.98 11.27
CA ASN A 150 11.03 -7.97 10.46
C ASN A 150 10.90 -6.73 9.54
N MET A 151 11.80 -5.74 9.62
CA MET A 151 11.91 -4.65 8.63
C MET A 151 12.61 -5.08 7.33
N ARG A 152 13.45 -6.12 7.36
CA ARG A 152 14.26 -6.54 6.20
C ARG A 152 13.42 -6.83 4.95
N PRO A 153 12.31 -7.60 5.02
CA PRO A 153 11.54 -7.92 3.82
C PRO A 153 10.96 -6.68 3.15
N ALA A 154 10.53 -5.68 3.94
CA ALA A 154 9.98 -4.45 3.40
C ALA A 154 11.04 -3.64 2.62
N TYR A 155 12.27 -3.54 3.15
CA TYR A 155 13.38 -2.90 2.43
C TYR A 155 13.84 -3.71 1.21
N ALA A 156 13.82 -5.04 1.28
CA ALA A 156 14.14 -5.91 0.14
C ALA A 156 13.19 -5.72 -1.05
N GLN A 157 11.99 -5.19 -0.80
CA GLN A 157 11.01 -4.92 -1.84
C GLN A 157 11.14 -3.55 -2.53
N LEU A 158 12.02 -2.65 -2.04
CA LEU A 158 12.22 -1.31 -2.63
C LEU A 158 12.52 -1.32 -4.14
N PRO A 159 13.32 -2.26 -4.69
CA PRO A 159 13.56 -2.34 -6.15
C PRO A 159 12.31 -2.67 -6.99
N TYR A 160 11.24 -3.19 -6.38
CA TYR A 160 9.99 -3.54 -7.05
C TYR A 160 8.88 -2.51 -6.84
N VAL A 161 9.19 -1.40 -6.13
CA VAL A 161 8.21 -0.36 -5.85
C VAL A 161 7.84 0.37 -7.14
N VAL A 162 6.54 0.50 -7.38
CA VAL A 162 5.97 1.29 -8.46
C VAL A 162 5.16 2.45 -7.88
N PRO A 163 5.09 3.60 -8.56
CA PRO A 163 4.23 4.70 -8.13
C PRO A 163 2.78 4.23 -7.98
N GLU A 164 2.08 4.80 -7.01
CA GLU A 164 0.63 4.73 -6.98
C GLU A 164 0.05 5.44 -8.21
N GLU A 165 -1.08 4.95 -8.70
CA GLU A 165 -1.73 5.55 -9.86
C GLU A 165 -2.31 6.91 -9.49
N ASN A 166 -1.85 7.97 -10.17
CA ASN A 166 -2.35 9.33 -9.94
C ASN A 166 -3.38 9.70 -11.01
N TRP A 167 -4.66 9.61 -10.66
CA TRP A 167 -5.74 9.94 -11.58
C TRP A 167 -5.84 11.47 -11.81
N PRO A 168 -5.84 11.95 -13.06
CA PRO A 168 -5.74 13.38 -13.37
C PRO A 168 -6.96 14.19 -12.92
N LYS A 169 -8.12 13.54 -12.76
CA LYS A 169 -9.38 14.16 -12.31
C LYS A 169 -10.12 13.20 -11.39
N LYS A 170 -10.80 13.75 -10.39
CA LYS A 170 -11.75 13.03 -9.51
C LYS A 170 -11.18 11.73 -8.94
N GLY A 171 -9.90 11.70 -8.57
CA GLY A 171 -9.21 10.49 -8.09
C GLY A 171 -9.95 9.76 -6.97
N LEU A 172 -10.42 10.48 -5.95
CA LEU A 172 -11.22 9.90 -4.85
C LEU A 172 -12.50 9.20 -5.34
N GLN A 173 -13.18 9.76 -6.35
CA GLN A 173 -14.36 9.12 -6.94
C GLN A 173 -13.97 7.84 -7.69
N ILE A 174 -12.85 7.87 -8.41
CA ILE A 174 -12.34 6.72 -9.16
C ILE A 174 -11.93 5.58 -8.22
N GLU A 175 -11.23 5.90 -7.14
CA GLU A 175 -10.92 4.94 -6.07
C GLU A 175 -12.18 4.29 -5.49
N GLN A 176 -13.22 5.09 -5.23
CA GLN A 176 -14.50 4.57 -4.75
C GLN A 176 -15.18 3.63 -5.76
N ILE A 177 -15.15 3.96 -7.06
CA ILE A 177 -15.65 3.07 -8.13
C ILE A 177 -14.91 1.72 -8.12
N LEU A 178 -13.59 1.74 -7.91
CA LEU A 178 -12.78 0.53 -7.84
C LEU A 178 -13.08 -0.31 -6.60
N ILE A 179 -13.28 0.33 -5.45
CA ILE A 179 -13.69 -0.31 -4.20
C ILE A 179 -15.04 -1.02 -4.38
N GLU A 180 -16.03 -0.32 -4.94
CA GLU A 180 -17.36 -0.89 -5.19
C GLU A 180 -17.32 -2.08 -6.16
N ALA A 181 -16.52 -1.96 -7.23
CA ALA A 181 -16.36 -3.04 -8.19
C ALA A 181 -15.70 -4.27 -7.55
N ARG A 182 -14.64 -4.08 -6.77
CA ARG A 182 -14.00 -5.14 -5.98
C ARG A 182 -15.03 -5.82 -5.08
N ASP A 183 -15.76 -5.04 -4.28
CA ASP A 183 -16.69 -5.60 -3.30
C ASP A 183 -17.82 -6.39 -3.97
N ALA A 184 -18.39 -5.88 -5.07
CA ALA A 184 -19.40 -6.60 -5.84
C ALA A 184 -18.87 -7.94 -6.42
N ILE A 185 -17.62 -7.96 -6.88
CA ILE A 185 -16.96 -9.18 -7.40
C ILE A 185 -16.72 -10.18 -6.26
N LEU A 186 -16.12 -9.73 -5.15
CA LEU A 186 -15.77 -10.61 -4.02
C LEU A 186 -17.02 -11.15 -3.30
N LEU A 187 -18.11 -10.39 -3.29
CA LEU A 187 -19.42 -10.84 -2.78
C LEU A 187 -20.20 -11.71 -3.78
N GLY A 188 -19.65 -11.98 -4.97
CA GLY A 188 -20.28 -12.82 -5.99
C GLY A 188 -21.53 -12.20 -6.64
N GLN A 189 -21.74 -10.89 -6.49
CA GLN A 189 -22.87 -10.19 -7.10
C GLN A 189 -22.73 -10.06 -8.62
N VAL A 190 -21.48 -10.05 -9.10
CA VAL A 190 -21.11 -10.07 -10.52
C VAL A 190 -19.83 -10.89 -10.70
N ASP A 191 -19.61 -11.43 -11.90
CA ASP A 191 -18.30 -11.96 -12.25
C ASP A 191 -17.25 -10.85 -12.43
N ALA A 192 -15.97 -11.22 -12.40
CA ALA A 192 -14.85 -10.29 -12.46
C ALA A 192 -14.84 -9.47 -13.77
N LYS A 193 -15.12 -10.11 -14.91
CA LYS A 193 -15.16 -9.41 -16.20
C LYS A 193 -16.22 -8.31 -16.19
N THR A 194 -17.44 -8.65 -15.80
CA THR A 194 -18.57 -7.74 -15.74
C THR A 194 -18.33 -6.62 -14.74
N GLY A 195 -17.81 -6.93 -13.55
CA GLY A 195 -17.48 -5.93 -12.54
C GLY A 195 -16.42 -4.94 -13.03
N MET A 196 -15.33 -5.42 -13.61
CA MET A 196 -14.25 -4.57 -14.12
C MET A 196 -14.67 -3.77 -15.37
N ASP A 197 -15.48 -4.34 -16.28
CA ASP A 197 -16.03 -3.62 -17.43
C ASP A 197 -16.95 -2.46 -17.00
N ARG A 198 -17.79 -2.68 -15.98
CA ARG A 198 -18.63 -1.63 -15.40
C ARG A 198 -17.78 -0.55 -14.73
N ALA A 199 -16.72 -0.93 -14.02
CA ALA A 199 -15.79 0.01 -13.40
C ALA A 199 -15.11 0.88 -14.46
N GLN A 200 -14.57 0.26 -15.52
CA GLN A 200 -13.95 0.94 -16.66
C GLN A 200 -14.88 2.01 -17.24
N ALA A 201 -16.14 1.66 -17.56
CA ALA A 201 -17.10 2.60 -18.13
C ALA A 201 -17.40 3.79 -17.20
N LYS A 202 -17.58 3.54 -15.90
CA LYS A 202 -17.80 4.59 -14.89
C LYS A 202 -16.58 5.52 -14.77
N ILE A 203 -15.37 4.97 -14.79
CA ILE A 203 -14.12 5.74 -14.68
C ILE A 203 -13.93 6.60 -15.92
N GLU A 204 -14.12 6.06 -17.12
CA GLU A 204 -14.05 6.83 -18.37
C GLU A 204 -15.07 7.98 -18.39
N GLN A 205 -16.26 7.79 -17.83
CA GLN A 205 -17.23 8.87 -17.66
C GLN A 205 -16.74 9.92 -16.66
N ALA A 206 -16.11 9.51 -15.55
CA ALA A 206 -15.59 10.42 -14.53
C ALA A 206 -14.42 11.27 -15.03
N MET A 207 -13.59 10.71 -15.92
CA MET A 207 -12.41 11.34 -16.52
C MET A 207 -12.72 12.38 -17.61
N ARG A 208 -13.90 12.29 -18.25
CA ARG A 208 -14.42 13.33 -19.15
C ARG A 208 -14.68 14.61 -18.34
#